data_AF-A0A7W8GIW8-F1
#
_entry.id   AF-A0A7W8GIW8-F1
#
_cell.length_a   1.000
_cell.length_b   1.000
_cell.length_c   1.000
_cell.angle_alpha   90.00
_cell.angle_beta   90.00
_cell.angle_gamma   90.00
#
_symmetry.space_group_name_H-M   'P 1'
#
loop_
_entity.id
_entity.type
_entity.pdbx_description
1 polymer ?
#
loop_
_entity_poly.entity_id
_entity_poly.type
_entity_poly.pdbx_seq_one_letter_code
_entity_poly.pdbx_strand_id
1 'polypeptide(L)'
;MNGVPTDIVSLRMSHCRAEHAASGAQYHLAVLHYRACLEAAERREDCQAVEFFALKLAACYEQMGLAEKARHFRALAGAGDTSLLG
;
A
#
# COMPACT_ATOMS: atom_id res chain seq x y z
N MET A 1 1.90 -17.59 -23.28
CA MET A 1 1.22 -17.48 -21.97
C MET A 1 2.20 -17.83 -20.87
N ASN A 2 2.91 -16.86 -20.30
CA ASN A 2 3.70 -17.00 -19.07
C ASN A 2 3.91 -15.60 -18.49
N GLY A 3 2.84 -15.02 -17.95
CA GLY A 3 2.87 -13.69 -17.34
C GLY A 3 3.57 -13.70 -15.99
N VAL A 4 4.80 -13.22 -15.98
CA VAL A 4 5.44 -12.45 -14.90
C VAL A 4 5.50 -13.07 -13.48
N PRO A 5 6.35 -14.09 -13.25
CA PRO A 5 6.75 -14.52 -11.91
C PRO A 5 7.62 -13.48 -11.18
N THR A 6 8.30 -12.60 -11.91
CA THR A 6 9.29 -11.67 -11.34
C THR A 6 8.65 -10.51 -10.58
N ASP A 7 7.51 -9.99 -11.05
CA ASP A 7 6.82 -8.89 -10.39
C ASP A 7 6.23 -9.29 -9.03
N ILE A 8 5.74 -10.52 -8.87
CA ILE A 8 5.15 -10.93 -7.59
C ILE A 8 6.23 -11.14 -6.51
N VAL A 9 7.42 -11.62 -6.90
CA VAL A 9 8.56 -11.72 -5.98
C VAL A 9 9.06 -10.33 -5.59
N SER A 10 9.18 -9.41 -6.56
CA SER A 10 9.54 -8.02 -6.29
C SER A 10 8.53 -7.33 -5.36
N LEU A 11 7.22 -7.56 -5.57
CA LEU A 11 6.15 -7.05 -4.71
C LEU A 11 6.28 -7.58 -3.28
N ARG A 12 6.47 -8.89 -3.12
CA ARG A 12 6.63 -9.53 -1.79
C ARG A 12 7.89 -9.08 -1.08
N MET A 13 9.01 -8.91 -1.80
CA MET A 13 10.26 -8.41 -1.24
C MET A 13 10.13 -6.95 -0.81
N SER A 14 9.43 -6.12 -1.57
CA SER A 14 9.14 -4.72 -1.20
C SER A 14 8.18 -4.65 0.00
N HIS A 15 7.17 -5.50 0.06
CA HIS A 15 6.29 -5.62 1.23
C HIS A 15 7.06 -6.04 2.49
N CYS A 16 7.89 -7.08 2.41
CA CYS A 16 8.71 -7.55 3.53
C CYS A 16 9.64 -6.44 4.04
N ARG A 17 10.26 -5.67 3.13
CA ARG A 17 11.07 -4.49 3.49
C ARG A 17 10.24 -3.39 4.15
N ALA A 18 9.04 -3.13 3.64
CA ALA A 18 8.13 -2.13 4.21
C ALA A 18 7.71 -2.51 5.64
N GLU A 19 7.35 -3.77 5.88
CA GLU A 19 6.99 -4.25 7.23
C GLU A 19 8.17 -4.21 8.19
N HIS A 20 9.37 -4.58 7.72
CA HIS A 20 10.57 -4.50 8.54
C HIS A 20 10.91 -3.05 8.93
N ALA A 21 10.82 -2.12 7.98
CA ALA A 21 11.02 -0.69 8.25
C ALA A 21 9.95 -0.12 9.19
N ALA A 22 8.68 -0.53 9.05
CA ALA A 22 7.61 -0.12 9.96
C ALA A 22 7.84 -0.65 11.38
N SER A 23 8.28 -1.91 11.51
CA SER A 23 8.63 -2.52 12.80
C SER A 23 9.83 -1.82 13.46
N GLY A 24 10.80 -1.36 12.66
CA GLY A 24 11.95 -0.57 13.12
C GLY A 24 11.66 0.91 13.37
N ALA A 25 10.39 1.35 13.38
CA ALA A 25 9.97 2.76 13.45
C ALA A 25 10.56 3.67 12.36
N GLN A 26 11.10 3.10 11.29
CA GLN A 26 11.60 3.80 10.11
C GLN A 26 10.45 4.09 9.14
N TYR A 27 9.44 4.82 9.62
CA TYR A 27 8.19 5.00 8.90
C TYR A 27 8.38 5.68 7.53
N HIS A 28 9.38 6.55 7.36
CA HIS A 28 9.65 7.18 6.06
C HIS A 28 10.09 6.17 5.00
N LEU A 29 10.90 5.20 5.40
CA LEU A 29 11.33 4.11 4.52
C LEU A 29 10.18 3.14 4.25
N ALA A 30 9.36 2.85 5.27
CA ALA A 30 8.16 2.05 5.13
C ALA A 30 7.19 2.65 4.10
N VAL A 31 6.93 3.97 4.20
CA VAL A 31 6.09 4.70 3.25
C VAL A 31 6.63 4.63 1.83
N LEU A 32 7.95 4.76 1.64
CA LEU A 32 8.57 4.68 0.32
C LEU A 32 8.35 3.30 -0.31
N HIS A 33 8.53 2.23 0.46
CA HIS A 33 8.29 0.87 -0.03
C HIS A 33 6.80 0.58 -0.25
N TYR A 34 5.91 1.01 0.65
CA TYR A 34 4.47 0.82 0.47
C TYR A 34 3.92 1.59 -0.73
N ARG A 35 4.43 2.79 -1.05
CA ARG A 35 4.03 3.52 -2.27
C ARG A 35 4.43 2.78 -3.54
N ALA A 36 5.62 2.17 -3.57
CA ALA A 36 6.03 1.35 -4.70
C ALA A 36 5.15 0.10 -4.86
N CYS A 37 4.75 -0.53 -3.74
CA CYS A 37 3.80 -1.65 -3.76
C CYS A 37 2.39 -1.21 -4.22
N LEU A 38 1.93 -0.05 -3.77
CA LEU A 38 0.64 0.53 -4.18
C LEU A 38 0.62 0.77 -5.69
N GLU A 39 1.63 1.42 -6.24
CA GLU A 39 1.73 1.67 -7.69
C GLU A 39 1.77 0.36 -8.49
N ALA A 40 2.48 -0.65 -7.99
CA ALA A 40 2.51 -1.97 -8.62
C ALA A 40 1.15 -2.68 -8.55
N ALA A 41 0.41 -2.51 -7.45
CA ALA A 41 -0.96 -3.03 -7.30
C ALA A 41 -1.95 -2.32 -8.22
N GLU A 42 -1.85 -0.99 -8.35
CA GLU A 42 -2.67 -0.19 -9.28
C GLU A 42 -2.43 -0.59 -10.73
N ARG A 43 -1.16 -0.79 -11.13
CA ARG A 43 -0.82 -1.29 -12.48
C ARG A 43 -1.36 -2.69 -12.78
N ARG A 44 -1.59 -3.49 -11.73
CA ARG A 44 -2.14 -4.84 -11.82
C ARG A 44 -3.66 -4.86 -11.71
N GLU A 45 -4.28 -3.69 -11.51
CA GLU A 45 -5.72 -3.54 -11.29
C GLU A 45 -6.22 -4.40 -10.11
N ASP A 46 -5.33 -4.66 -9.14
CA ASP A 46 -5.60 -5.50 -7.98
C ASP A 46 -6.16 -4.63 -6.86
N CYS A 47 -7.48 -4.44 -6.87
CA CYS A 47 -8.19 -3.60 -5.90
C CYS A 47 -7.85 -4.00 -4.46
N GLN A 48 -7.84 -5.31 -4.15
CA GLN A 48 -7.55 -5.78 -2.79
C GLN A 48 -6.13 -5.42 -2.34
N ALA A 49 -5.14 -5.53 -3.22
CA ALA A 49 -3.78 -5.13 -2.92
C ALA A 49 -3.66 -3.61 -2.77
N VAL A 50 -4.35 -2.84 -3.60
CA VAL A 50 -4.41 -1.36 -3.50
C VAL A 50 -4.98 -0.94 -2.15
N GLU A 51 -6.12 -1.50 -1.75
CA GLU A 51 -6.76 -1.24 -0.46
C GLU A 51 -5.83 -1.59 0.71
N PHE A 52 -5.20 -2.76 0.65
CA PHE A 52 -4.27 -3.20 1.68
C PHE A 52 -3.07 -2.26 1.84
N PHE A 53 -2.41 -1.88 0.73
CA PHE A 53 -1.26 -0.99 0.77
C PHE A 53 -1.65 0.44 1.16
N ALA A 54 -2.83 0.92 0.75
CA ALA A 54 -3.36 2.22 1.15
C ALA A 54 -3.65 2.27 2.67
N LEU A 55 -4.21 1.21 3.25
CA LEU A 55 -4.40 1.10 4.70
C LEU A 55 -3.06 1.09 5.47
N LYS A 56 -2.07 0.33 4.97
CA LYS A 56 -0.72 0.31 5.56
C LYS A 56 -0.06 1.69 5.51
N LEU A 57 -0.18 2.41 4.39
CA LEU A 57 0.30 3.79 4.26
C LEU A 57 -0.38 4.72 5.26
N ALA A 58 -1.71 4.62 5.39
CA ALA A 58 -2.45 5.41 6.36
C ALA A 58 -1.95 5.18 7.78
N ALA A 59 -1.73 3.92 8.18
CA ALA A 59 -1.19 3.58 9.49
C ALA A 59 0.20 4.21 9.71
N CYS A 60 1.10 4.12 8.72
CA CYS A 60 2.42 4.77 8.82
C CYS A 60 2.32 6.30 8.96
N TYR A 61 1.41 6.95 8.23
CA TYR A 61 1.20 8.39 8.36
C TYR A 61 0.60 8.80 9.70
N GLU A 62 -0.30 7.99 10.29
CA GLU A 62 -0.79 8.26 11.64
C GLU A 62 0.33 8.16 12.69
N GLN A 63 1.21 7.16 12.58
CA GLN A 63 2.36 7.02 13.47
C GLN A 63 3.35 8.20 13.36
N MET A 64 3.37 8.89 12.21
CA MET A 64 4.14 10.13 12.03
C MET A 64 3.40 11.40 12.51
N GLY A 65 2.15 11.30 12.98
CA GLY A 65 1.31 12.44 13.33
C GLY A 65 0.68 13.16 12.12
N LEU A 66 0.71 12.57 10.93
CA LEU A 66 0.17 13.12 9.68
C LEU A 66 -1.26 12.60 9.42
N ALA A 67 -2.18 12.86 10.35
CA ALA A 67 -3.53 12.31 10.35
C ALA A 67 -4.36 12.68 9.10
N GLU A 68 -4.18 13.89 8.54
CA GLU A 68 -4.86 14.29 7.30
C GLU A 68 -4.44 13.44 6.10
N LYS A 69 -3.14 13.17 5.96
CA LYS A 69 -2.63 12.26 4.93
C LYS A 69 -3.14 10.84 5.15
N ALA A 70 -3.15 10.38 6.39
CA ALA A 70 -3.69 9.07 6.72
C ALA A 70 -5.17 8.92 6.33
N ARG A 71 -6.00 9.95 6.60
CA ARG A 71 -7.41 9.97 6.16
C ARG A 71 -7.54 9.89 4.64
N HIS A 72 -6.69 10.58 3.89
CA HIS A 72 -6.71 10.52 2.43
C HIS A 72 -6.44 9.09 1.93
N PHE A 73 -5.43 8.41 2.47
CA PHE A 73 -5.13 7.02 2.09
C PHE A 73 -6.17 6.01 2.58
N ARG A 74 -6.81 6.24 3.74
CA ARG A 74 -7.98 5.44 4.15
C ARG A 74 -9.16 5.61 3.22
N ALA A 75 -9.42 6.84 2.76
CA ALA A 75 -10.48 7.11 1.79
C ALA A 75 -10.17 6.43 0.45
N LEU A 76 -8.90 6.40 0.03
CA LEU A 76 -8.47 5.67 -1.16
C LEU A 76 -8.73 4.15 -1.01
N ALA A 77 -8.45 3.58 0.16
CA ALA A 77 -8.79 2.19 0.44
C ALA A 77 -10.31 1.94 0.47
N GLY A 78 -11.11 2.88 1.00
CA GLY A 78 -12.57 2.75 1.01
C GLY A 78 -13.26 3.02 -0.34
N ALA A 79 -12.57 3.66 -1.29
CA ALA A 79 -13.14 4.02 -2.59
C ALA A 79 -13.35 2.81 -3.52
N GLY A 80 -12.69 1.68 -3.26
CA GLY A 80 -12.92 0.42 -3.98
C GLY A 80 -14.32 -0.16 -3.76
N ASP A 81 -14.97 0.16 -2.63
CA ASP A 81 -16.29 -0.36 -2.24
C ASP A 81 -17.45 0.50 -2.77
N THR A 82 -17.19 1.74 -3.21
CA THR A 82 -18.25 2.69 -3.61
C THR A 82 -18.77 2.50 -5.04
N SER A 83 -18.17 1.60 -5.84
CA SER A 83 -18.66 1.29 -7.19
C SER A 83 -19.74 0.19 -7.25
N LEU A 84 -20.21 -0.35 -6.12
CA LEU A 84 -21.22 -1.43 -6.09
C LEU A 84 -22.63 -1.00 -5.66
N LEU A 85 -22.90 0.30 -5.52
CA LEU A 85 -24.23 0.84 -5.17
C LEU A 85 -24.71 1.89 -6.19
N GLY A 86 -24.81 1.47 -7.46
CA GLY A 86 -25.47 2.20 -8.54
C GLY A 86 -26.66 1.42 -9.08
#